data_AF-A0A0F8C089-F1
#
_entry.id   AF-A0A0F8C089-F1
#
_cell.length_a   1.000
_cell.length_b   1.000
_cell.length_c   1.000
_cell.angle_alpha   90.00
_cell.angle_beta   90.00
_cell.angle_gamma   90.00
#
_symmetry.space_group_name_H-M   'P 1'
#
loop_
_entity.id
_entity.type
_entity.pdbx_description
1 polymer ?
#
loop_
_entity_poly.entity_id
_entity_poly.type
_entity_poly.pdbx_seq_one_letter_code
_entity_poly.pdbx_strand_id
1 'polypeptide(L)' 'DVYKRQVYGGKKDKGVQPSRKAKGSGSVARKAVQQLETAGFLQKVKDGRTVSAKGRSMMDNAAHELKQELLEKIPELAKY' A
#
# COMPACT_ATOMS: atom_id res chain seq x y z
N ASP A 1 4.48 -9.04 -10.25
CA ASP A 1 4.11 -7.64 -10.60
C ASP A 1 2.71 -7.38 -11.11
N VAL A 2 2.04 -8.35 -11.73
CA VAL A 2 0.72 -8.13 -12.38
C VAL A 2 -0.39 -7.72 -11.40
N TYR A 3 -0.29 -8.11 -10.12
CA TYR A 3 -1.34 -7.93 -9.12
C TYR A 3 -1.63 -6.46 -8.78
N LYS A 4 -0.60 -5.61 -8.71
CA LYS A 4 -0.71 -4.21 -8.23
C LYS A 4 -1.65 -3.35 -9.10
N ARG A 5 -1.65 -3.55 -10.41
CA ARG A 5 -2.51 -2.77 -11.33
C ARG A 5 -3.99 -3.16 -11.26
N GLN A 6 -4.30 -4.37 -10.78
CA GLN A 6 -5.68 -4.82 -10.65
C GLN A 6 -6.31 -4.29 -9.36
N VAL A 7 -5.50 -4.14 -8.31
CA VAL A 7 -5.89 -3.58 -7.02
C VAL A 7 -6.16 -2.08 -7.15
N TYR A 8 -5.22 -1.31 -7.70
CA TYR A 8 -5.35 0.15 -7.87
C TYR A 8 -6.10 0.56 -9.15
N GLY A 9 -6.94 -0.33 -9.69
CA GLY A 9 -7.82 -0.05 -10.83
C GLY A 9 -9.25 0.22 -10.38
N GLY A 10 -10.02 0.96 -11.17
CA GLY A 10 -11.36 1.41 -10.80
C GLY A 10 -12.41 1.22 -11.89
N LYS A 11 -13.65 1.58 -11.59
CA LYS A 11 -14.73 1.70 -12.57
C LYS A 11 -14.32 2.77 -13.59
N LYS A 12 -14.24 2.40 -14.86
CA LYS A 12 -13.92 3.33 -15.94
C LYS A 12 -15.18 3.57 -16.77
N ASP A 13 -15.49 4.85 -16.93
CA ASP A 13 -16.48 5.29 -17.90
C ASP A 13 -15.95 5.08 -19.33
N LYS A 14 -16.82 4.55 -20.20
CA LYS A 14 -16.54 4.24 -21.60
C LYS A 14 -17.45 5.05 -22.54
N GLY A 15 -18.14 6.07 -22.03
CA GLY A 15 -19.08 6.87 -22.80
C GLY A 15 -20.34 6.07 -23.11
N VAL A 16 -20.53 5.71 -24.39
CA VAL A 16 -21.75 5.04 -24.87
C VAL A 16 -21.87 3.59 -24.38
N GLN A 17 -20.74 2.92 -24.07
CA GLN A 17 -20.76 1.54 -23.57
C GLN A 17 -20.87 1.47 -22.04
N PRO A 18 -21.52 0.43 -21.48
CA PRO A 18 -21.57 0.23 -20.03
C PRO A 18 -20.18 0.24 -19.39
N SER A 19 -20.08 0.96 -18.27
CA SER A 19 -18.86 1.07 -17.48
C SER A 19 -18.35 -0.31 -17.03
N ARG A 20 -17.04 -0.53 -17.10
CA ARG A 20 -16.39 -1.75 -16.59
C ARG A 20 -15.15 -1.38 -15.79
N LYS A 21 -14.68 -2.30 -14.94
CA LYS A 21 -13.42 -2.13 -14.22
C LYS A 21 -12.25 -2.06 -15.22
N ALA A 22 -11.43 -1.02 -15.10
CA ALA A 22 -10.17 -0.89 -15.81
C ALA A 22 -8.98 -1.08 -14.85
N LYS A 23 -7.84 -1.52 -15.40
CA LYS A 23 -6.59 -1.63 -14.65
C LYS A 23 -6.03 -0.23 -14.38
N GLY A 24 -5.40 -0.06 -13.21
CA GLY A 24 -4.68 1.16 -12.86
C GLY A 24 -3.38 1.34 -13.66
N SER A 25 -2.77 2.52 -13.55
CA SER A 25 -1.51 2.85 -14.23
C SER A 25 -0.39 1.93 -13.80
N GLY A 26 0.22 1.22 -14.75
CA GLY A 26 1.36 0.34 -14.49
C GLY A 26 2.63 1.10 -14.15
N SER A 27 2.86 2.26 -14.79
CA SER A 27 4.07 3.04 -14.65
C SER A 27 4.21 3.63 -13.25
N VAL A 28 3.11 4.16 -12.70
CA VAL A 28 3.09 4.74 -11.35
C VAL A 28 3.37 3.66 -10.30
N ALA A 29 2.62 2.57 -10.34
CA ALA A 29 2.79 1.47 -9.39
C ALA A 29 4.20 0.83 -9.46
N ARG A 30 4.79 0.74 -10.66
CA ARG A 30 6.15 0.19 -10.83
C ARG A 30 7.20 1.14 -10.25
N LYS A 31 7.14 2.43 -10.59
CA LYS A 31 8.11 3.43 -10.14
C LYS A 31 8.10 3.59 -8.61
N ALA A 32 6.91 3.65 -8.00
CA ALA A 32 6.79 3.71 -6.55
C ALA A 32 7.45 2.51 -5.86
N VAL A 33 7.24 1.30 -6.38
CA VAL A 33 7.84 0.08 -5.83
C VAL A 33 9.35 0.08 -6.00
N GLN A 34 9.87 0.50 -7.15
CA GLN A 34 11.31 0.63 -7.38
C GLN A 34 11.94 1.62 -6.40
N GLN A 35 11.29 2.76 -6.13
CA GLN A 35 11.75 3.73 -5.14
C GLN A 35 11.78 3.15 -3.72
N LEU A 36 10.75 2.39 -3.33
CA LEU A 36 10.69 1.73 -2.03
C LEU A 36 11.74 0.60 -1.89
N GLU A 37 12.06 -0.10 -2.99
CA GLU A 37 13.18 -1.04 -3.04
C GLU A 37 14.51 -0.31 -2.86
N THR A 38 14.75 0.81 -3.55
CA THR A 38 15.98 1.61 -3.40
C THR A 38 16.12 2.22 -1.99
N ALA A 39 15.01 2.57 -1.33
CA ALA A 39 15.01 3.04 0.05
C ALA A 39 15.25 1.93 1.10
N GLY A 40 15.25 0.66 0.66
CA GLY A 40 15.46 -0.50 1.51
C GLY A 40 14.23 -0.93 2.32
N PHE A 41 13.03 -0.45 1.97
CA PHE A 41 11.78 -0.83 2.64
C PHE A 41 11.14 -2.09 2.06
N LEU A 42 11.50 -2.46 0.83
CA LEU A 42 11.07 -3.69 0.16
C LEU A 42 12.29 -4.51 -0.26
N GLN A 43 12.13 -5.82 -0.33
CA GLN A 43 13.15 -6.76 -0.79
C GLN A 43 12.58 -7.73 -1.83
N LYS A 44 13.41 -8.12 -2.80
CA LYS A 44 13.06 -9.11 -3.83
C LYS A 44 13.20 -10.53 -3.28
N VAL A 45 12.25 -11.38 -3.61
CA VAL A 45 12.22 -12.82 -3.32
C VAL A 45 11.88 -13.58 -4.60
N LYS A 46 12.12 -14.90 -4.64
CA LYS A 46 11.94 -15.72 -5.86
C LYS A 46 10.61 -15.48 -6.57
N ASP A 47 9.51 -15.36 -5.83
CA ASP A 47 8.16 -15.22 -6.40
C ASP A 47 7.62 -13.77 -6.37
N GLY A 48 8.45 -12.79 -6.04
CA GLY A 48 8.03 -11.39 -6.03
C GLY A 48 8.80 -10.51 -5.08
N ARG A 49 8.07 -9.82 -4.20
CA ARG A 49 8.60 -8.82 -3.27
C ARG A 49 7.93 -8.96 -1.93
N THR A 50 8.70 -8.82 -0.87
CA THR A 50 8.19 -8.76 0.51
C THR A 50 8.69 -7.50 1.19
N VAL A 51 8.05 -7.14 2.30
CA VAL A 51 8.47 -6.00 3.13
C VAL A 51 9.77 -6.37 3.85
N SER A 52 10.73 -5.46 3.90
CA SER A 52 11.96 -5.66 4.66
C SER A 52 11.74 -5.45 6.15
N ALA A 53 12.66 -5.90 7.00
CA ALA A 53 12.60 -5.62 8.44
C ALA A 53 12.55 -4.10 8.73
N LYS A 54 13.32 -3.31 7.98
CA LYS A 54 13.32 -1.84 8.05
C LYS A 54 11.95 -1.26 7.66
N GLY A 55 11.34 -1.76 6.59
CA GLY A 55 10.01 -1.33 6.16
C GLY A 55 8.93 -1.64 7.18
N ARG A 56 9.02 -2.80 7.84
CA ARG A 56 8.10 -3.21 8.89
C ARG A 56 8.22 -2.32 10.13
N SER A 57 9.43 -2.14 10.64
CA SER A 57 9.68 -1.28 11.80
C SER A 57 9.22 0.17 11.57
N MET A 58 9.44 0.72 10.36
CA MET A 58 8.96 2.06 10.04
C MET A 58 7.43 2.18 10.09
N MET A 59 6.72 1.19 9.57
CA MET A 59 5.25 1.16 9.62
C MET A 59 4.71 0.93 11.04
N ASP A 60 5.35 0.05 11.80
CA ASP A 60 4.96 -0.25 13.19
C ASP A 60 5.17 0.97 14.11
N ASN A 61 6.26 1.72 13.92
CA ASN A 61 6.52 2.95 14.67
C ASN A 61 5.46 4.02 14.36
N ALA A 62 5.16 4.26 13.07
CA ALA A 62 4.13 5.22 12.68
C ALA A 62 2.74 4.82 13.21
N ALA A 63 2.42 3.51 13.20
CA ALA A 63 1.18 3.01 13.78
C ALA A 63 1.13 3.19 15.31
N HIS A 64 2.26 3.06 16.00
CA HIS A 64 2.35 3.27 17.44
C HIS A 64 2.12 4.74 17.82
N GLU A 65 2.76 5.68 17.11
CA GLU A 65 2.57 7.11 17.30
C GLU A 65 1.09 7.49 17.12
N LEU A 66 0.46 7.01 16.04
CA LEU A 66 -0.95 7.26 15.75
C LEU A 66 -1.87 6.63 16.82
N LYS A 67 -1.52 5.45 17.34
CA LYS A 67 -2.28 4.81 18.42
C LYS A 67 -2.24 5.65 19.69
N GLN A 68 -1.10 6.23 20.06
CA GLN A 68 -1.01 7.09 21.25
C GLN A 68 -1.95 8.29 21.15
N GLU A 69 -1.95 8.99 20.00
CA GLU A 69 -2.87 10.10 19.75
C GLU A 69 -4.34 9.68 19.81
N LEU A 70 -4.66 8.47 19.35
CA LEU A 70 -6.01 7.94 19.36
C LEU A 70 -6.48 7.53 20.76
N LEU A 71 -5.58 7.06 21.63
CA LEU A 71 -5.90 6.72 23.01
C LEU A 71 -6.32 7.95 23.82
N GLU A 72 -5.70 9.10 23.56
CA GLU A 72 -6.10 10.37 24.19
C GLU A 72 -7.51 10.79 23.78
N LYS A 73 -7.90 10.52 22.52
CA LYS A 73 -9.20 10.91 21.96
C LYS A 73 -10.30 9.89 22.23
N ILE A 74 -9.96 8.60 22.29
CA ILE A 74 -10.88 7.47 22.44
C ILE A 74 -10.29 6.51 23.47
N PRO A 75 -10.64 6.67 24.76
CA PRO A 75 -10.05 5.87 25.84
C PRO A 75 -10.42 4.37 25.77
N GLU A 76 -11.51 4.01 25.06
CA GLU A 76 -11.92 2.60 24.88
C GLU A 76 -10.91 1.77 24.06
N LEU A 77 -10.06 2.42 23.27
CA LEU A 77 -9.02 1.75 22.48
C LEU A 77 -7.89 1.19 23.35
N ALA A 78 -7.78 1.56 24.63
CA ALA A 78 -6.73 1.07 25.53
C ALA A 78 -6.82 -0.44 25.79
N LYS A 79 -7.97 -1.05 25.51
CA LYS A 79 -8.21 -2.48 25.71
C LYS A 79 -7.49 -3.38 24.68
N TYR A 80 -7.03 -2.81 23.56
CA TYR A 80 -6.42 -3.51 22.42
C TYR A 80 -5.17 -2.76 21.94
#